data_AF-A0A317LQ94-F1
#
_entry.id   AF-A0A317LQ94-F1
#
_cell.length_a   1.000
_cell.length_b   1.000
_cell.length_c   1.000
_cell.angle_alpha   90.00
_cell.angle_beta   90.00
_cell.angle_gamma   90.00
#
_symmetry.space_group_name_H-M   'P 1'
#
loop_
_entity.id
_entity.type
_entity.pdbx_description
1 polymer ?
#
loop_
_entity_poly.entity_id
_entity_poly.type
_entity_poly.pdbx_seq_one_letter_code
_entity_poly.pdbx_strand_id
1 'polypeptide(L)'
;MLIVNREYSKEDLYNIFDIPIEKRKGPWNTGYVKHNDTVFLFVNIGNAGRTGHNYANKWEEGNLIWYGKTDSHQGQALIQTMIDGICNVLVFTRTEDRSPYTYKGIAHYISHENTTPICITWKVIPDIPPKKAPFINIPLAWEIFIENAGLAAKTKEPFYSPLDGEEYCVQSTFDNKVWLERVSAARRNNLQPPFPKESFTYERFIKCSKKFNLTDGKAPKTTIDNTVLYETTFVEFLPLLEWDTENKNIIFSPYADSEMEKLEIPGTSFEEAPNDILLQQINLLKRSRKGQRHLKKNLLIQYNNKCCVTACDVEAALHACHIQPHRINGDNDSKNALLLRADIHVLWDKNLIGIHPKTLEIHIASKLKSSHYAFLVGKKLAIRKDLMQPSEKLLKVRWSEFKILSNNAFETRNP
;
A
#
# COMPACT_ATOMS: atom_id res chain seq x y z
N MET A 1 -2.13 -9.85 12.80
CA MET A 1 -1.20 -10.53 11.86
C MET A 1 -0.41 -11.57 12.64
N LEU A 2 -0.22 -12.76 12.07
CA LEU A 2 0.57 -13.83 12.69
C LEU A 2 2.05 -13.68 12.35
N ILE A 3 2.93 -14.06 13.27
CA ILE A 3 4.38 -14.01 13.13
C ILE A 3 4.89 -15.45 13.17
N VAL A 4 5.64 -15.88 12.15
CA VAL A 4 6.19 -17.24 12.09
C VAL A 4 7.13 -17.48 13.27
N ASN A 5 7.06 -18.68 13.83
CA ASN A 5 7.78 -19.11 15.02
C ASN A 5 7.40 -18.39 16.32
N ARG A 6 6.38 -17.52 16.30
CA ARG A 6 5.79 -16.98 17.53
C ARG A 6 4.73 -17.93 18.09
N GLU A 7 4.59 -17.90 19.41
CA GLU A 7 3.58 -18.65 20.15
C GLU A 7 2.24 -17.90 20.21
N TYR A 8 1.16 -18.67 20.11
CA TYR A 8 -0.22 -18.20 20.15
C TYR A 8 -1.08 -19.14 20.98
N SER A 9 -1.88 -18.55 21.88
CA SER A 9 -3.02 -19.22 22.49
C SER A 9 -4.22 -19.20 21.54
N LYS A 10 -5.25 -20.01 21.85
CA LYS A 10 -6.53 -19.95 21.12
C LYS A 10 -7.22 -18.60 21.30
N GLU A 11 -7.05 -17.96 22.46
CA GLU A 11 -7.63 -16.65 22.74
C GLU A 11 -6.99 -15.57 21.85
N ASP A 12 -5.67 -15.66 21.63
CA ASP A 12 -4.99 -14.78 20.68
C ASP A 12 -5.55 -14.95 19.27
N LEU A 13 -5.80 -16.20 18.83
CA LEU A 13 -6.38 -16.47 17.53
C LEU A 13 -7.83 -15.97 17.41
N TYR A 14 -8.62 -16.04 18.49
CA TYR A 14 -9.97 -15.48 18.48
C TYR A 14 -9.97 -13.98 18.25
N ASN A 15 -9.02 -13.28 18.87
CA ASN A 15 -8.91 -11.83 18.73
C ASN A 15 -8.28 -11.43 17.40
N ILE A 16 -7.29 -12.18 16.89
CA ILE A 16 -6.62 -11.86 15.62
C ILE A 16 -7.54 -12.08 14.41
N PHE A 17 -8.44 -13.05 14.48
CA PHE A 17 -9.34 -13.41 13.37
C PHE A 17 -10.80 -13.01 13.61
N ASP A 18 -11.05 -12.12 14.59
CA ASP A 18 -12.39 -11.61 14.92
C ASP A 18 -13.44 -12.72 15.08
N ILE A 19 -13.06 -13.82 15.74
CA ILE A 19 -13.92 -14.99 15.91
C ILE A 19 -15.09 -14.61 16.83
N PRO A 20 -16.35 -14.70 16.36
CA PRO A 20 -17.51 -14.37 17.17
C PRO A 20 -17.57 -15.23 18.42
N ILE A 21 -18.01 -14.66 19.54
CA ILE A 21 -17.99 -15.32 20.86
C ILE A 21 -18.71 -16.68 20.83
N GLU A 22 -19.82 -16.77 20.09
CA GLU A 22 -20.62 -17.96 19.89
C GLU A 22 -19.93 -19.07 19.07
N LYS A 23 -18.87 -18.72 18.32
CA LYS A 23 -18.04 -19.66 17.54
C LYS A 23 -16.71 -20.00 18.21
N ARG A 24 -16.42 -19.43 19.39
CA ARG A 24 -15.20 -19.75 20.17
C ARG A 24 -15.34 -21.10 20.87
N LYS A 25 -14.20 -21.67 21.28
CA LYS A 25 -14.10 -22.99 21.93
C LYS A 25 -14.63 -24.12 21.04
N GLY A 26 -15.16 -25.19 21.63
CA GLY A 26 -15.80 -26.32 20.93
C GLY A 26 -14.95 -26.84 19.76
N PRO A 27 -15.34 -26.59 18.49
CA PRO A 27 -14.57 -26.97 17.29
C PRO A 27 -13.10 -26.54 17.31
N TRP A 28 -12.76 -25.41 17.95
CA TRP A 28 -11.38 -24.93 18.08
C TRP A 28 -10.52 -25.79 19.02
N ASN A 29 -11.13 -26.60 19.87
CA ASN A 29 -10.42 -27.58 20.69
C ASN A 29 -10.23 -28.92 19.97
N THR A 30 -10.65 -29.00 18.71
CA THR A 30 -10.39 -30.14 17.84
C THR A 30 -9.14 -29.87 17.00
N GLY A 31 -8.45 -30.92 16.54
CA GLY A 31 -7.15 -30.79 15.84
C GLY A 31 -7.17 -29.90 14.59
N TYR A 32 -8.35 -29.56 14.05
CA TYR A 32 -8.50 -28.52 13.03
C TYR A 32 -9.93 -27.98 12.98
N VAL A 33 -10.07 -26.72 12.57
CA VAL A 33 -11.36 -26.02 12.43
C VAL A 33 -11.32 -25.08 11.22
N LYS A 34 -12.45 -24.96 10.52
CA LYS A 34 -12.64 -23.98 9.45
C LYS A 34 -13.36 -22.73 9.98
N HIS A 35 -12.87 -21.56 9.59
CA HIS A 35 -13.56 -20.29 9.75
C HIS A 35 -13.39 -19.48 8.46
N ASN A 36 -14.50 -19.07 7.85
CA ASN A 36 -14.54 -18.49 6.50
C ASN A 36 -13.77 -19.37 5.50
N ASP A 37 -12.87 -18.79 4.71
CA ASP A 37 -12.06 -19.50 3.71
C ASP A 37 -10.72 -20.00 4.26
N THR A 38 -10.58 -20.10 5.59
CA THR A 38 -9.34 -20.51 6.26
C THR A 38 -9.57 -21.68 7.21
N VAL A 39 -8.67 -22.66 7.14
CA VAL A 39 -8.58 -23.81 8.04
C VAL A 39 -7.38 -23.63 8.95
N PHE A 40 -7.59 -23.83 10.24
CA PHE A 40 -6.56 -23.75 11.27
C PHE A 40 -6.22 -25.17 11.71
N LEU A 41 -4.99 -25.63 11.45
CA LEU A 41 -4.45 -26.93 11.86
C LEU A 41 -3.69 -26.78 13.16
N PHE A 42 -4.10 -27.54 14.17
CA PHE A 42 -3.50 -27.58 15.50
C PHE A 42 -2.87 -28.95 15.73
N VAL A 43 -1.56 -28.99 15.61
CA VAL A 43 -0.80 -30.22 15.47
C VAL A 43 0.10 -30.41 16.67
N ASN A 44 0.00 -31.56 17.33
CA ASN A 44 0.98 -31.96 18.33
C ASN A 44 2.07 -32.75 17.63
N ILE A 45 3.33 -32.33 17.76
CA ILE A 45 4.49 -32.98 17.18
C ILE A 45 5.16 -33.80 18.29
N GLY A 46 5.34 -35.11 18.05
CA GLY A 46 6.11 -35.97 18.95
C GLY A 46 5.47 -36.32 20.30
N ASN A 47 4.25 -35.84 20.62
CA ASN A 47 3.55 -36.16 21.88
C ASN A 47 2.03 -36.38 21.71
N ALA A 48 1.48 -37.23 22.60
CA ALA A 48 0.08 -37.66 22.62
C ALA A 48 -0.91 -36.49 22.78
N GLY A 49 -2.02 -36.54 22.04
CA GLY A 49 -3.12 -35.59 22.19
C GLY A 49 -3.96 -35.82 23.46
N ARG A 50 -4.68 -34.78 23.88
CA ARG A 50 -5.53 -34.71 25.08
C ARG A 50 -6.63 -35.79 25.18
N THR A 51 -6.94 -36.49 24.09
CA THR A 51 -8.00 -37.52 23.98
C THR A 51 -7.48 -38.95 23.89
N GLY A 52 -6.17 -39.19 24.02
CA GLY A 52 -5.59 -40.54 23.93
C GLY A 52 -5.51 -41.11 22.51
N HIS A 53 -5.94 -40.37 21.50
CA HIS A 53 -5.76 -40.75 20.09
C HIS A 53 -4.35 -40.39 19.61
N ASN A 54 -3.58 -41.41 19.25
CA ASN A 54 -2.18 -41.30 18.84
C ASN A 54 -2.12 -41.05 17.32
N TYR A 55 -1.98 -39.79 16.92
CA TYR A 55 -1.71 -39.43 15.54
C TYR A 55 -0.22 -39.19 15.39
N ALA A 56 0.44 -39.95 14.51
CA ALA A 56 1.88 -39.88 14.28
C ALA A 56 2.28 -38.64 13.44
N ASN A 57 1.80 -37.46 13.84
CA ASN A 57 2.17 -36.21 13.19
C ASN A 57 3.67 -35.95 13.38
N LYS A 58 4.38 -35.76 12.28
CA LYS A 58 5.84 -35.59 12.29
C LYS A 58 6.28 -34.67 11.17
N TRP A 59 7.46 -34.11 11.34
CA TRP A 59 8.20 -33.50 10.25
C TRP A 59 9.06 -34.57 9.59
N GLU A 60 8.97 -34.69 8.27
CA GLU A 60 9.76 -35.62 7.46
C GLU A 60 10.24 -34.87 6.23
N GLU A 61 11.57 -34.81 6.04
CA GLU A 61 12.23 -34.11 4.93
C GLU A 61 11.75 -32.64 4.71
N GLY A 62 11.43 -31.94 5.80
CA GLY A 62 10.95 -30.55 5.75
C GLY A 62 9.46 -30.39 5.43
N ASN A 63 8.73 -31.49 5.24
CA ASN A 63 7.27 -31.50 5.07
C ASN A 63 6.58 -31.95 6.36
N LEU A 64 5.36 -31.47 6.56
CA LEU A 64 4.52 -31.89 7.67
C LEU A 64 3.65 -33.07 7.22
N ILE A 65 3.85 -34.23 7.85
CA ILE A 65 2.93 -35.35 7.75
C ILE A 65 1.88 -35.19 8.84
N TRP A 66 0.64 -35.05 8.40
CA TRP A 66 -0.49 -34.73 9.28
C TRP A 66 -1.62 -35.73 9.11
N TYR A 67 -2.16 -36.19 10.24
CA TYR A 67 -3.35 -37.01 10.29
C TYR A 67 -4.56 -36.19 10.77
N GLY A 68 -5.68 -36.37 10.08
CA GLY A 68 -6.96 -35.79 10.45
C GLY A 68 -7.59 -36.43 11.69
N LYS A 69 -8.86 -36.09 11.95
CA LYS A 69 -9.66 -36.69 13.05
C LYS A 69 -9.94 -38.17 12.77
N THR A 70 -10.24 -38.97 13.80
CA THR A 70 -10.41 -40.44 13.72
C THR A 70 -11.16 -40.91 12.48
N ASP A 71 -12.30 -40.28 12.18
CA ASP A 71 -13.19 -40.68 11.07
C ASP A 71 -13.06 -39.75 9.85
N SER A 72 -11.97 -39.00 9.75
CA SER A 72 -11.73 -38.14 8.59
C SER A 72 -11.29 -38.96 7.38
N HIS A 73 -11.82 -38.63 6.21
CA HIS A 73 -11.56 -39.32 4.96
C HIS A 73 -11.71 -38.34 3.78
N GLN A 74 -11.16 -38.70 2.62
CA GLN A 74 -11.13 -37.82 1.44
C GLN A 74 -12.52 -37.34 0.99
N GLY A 75 -13.57 -38.14 1.18
CA GLY A 75 -14.94 -37.78 0.78
C GLY A 75 -15.59 -36.65 1.59
N GLN A 76 -14.97 -36.17 2.67
CA GLN A 76 -15.52 -35.06 3.45
C GLN A 76 -15.28 -33.73 2.74
N ALA A 77 -16.31 -32.91 2.58
CA ALA A 77 -16.25 -31.65 1.85
C ALA A 77 -15.11 -30.71 2.33
N LEU A 78 -14.88 -30.66 3.65
CA LEU A 78 -13.79 -29.85 4.22
C LEU A 78 -12.40 -30.40 3.84
N ILE A 79 -12.22 -31.72 3.85
CA ILE A 79 -10.96 -32.36 3.42
C ILE A 79 -10.72 -32.10 1.94
N GLN A 80 -11.76 -32.20 1.09
CA GLN A 80 -11.61 -31.84 -0.33
C GLN A 80 -11.22 -30.38 -0.52
N THR A 81 -11.85 -29.43 0.20
CA THR A 81 -11.45 -28.01 0.05
C THR A 81 -10.00 -27.74 0.44
N MET A 82 -9.42 -28.58 1.31
CA MET A 82 -8.01 -28.54 1.69
C MET A 82 -7.10 -29.15 0.61
N ILE A 83 -7.49 -30.29 0.03
CA ILE A 83 -6.76 -30.98 -1.04
C ILE A 83 -6.79 -30.17 -2.35
N ASP A 84 -7.95 -29.62 -2.71
CA ASP A 84 -8.17 -28.83 -3.93
C ASP A 84 -7.54 -27.42 -3.85
N GLY A 85 -7.00 -27.03 -2.69
CA GLY A 85 -6.40 -25.69 -2.49
C GLY A 85 -7.41 -24.54 -2.50
N ILE A 86 -8.69 -24.82 -2.27
CA ILE A 86 -9.78 -23.82 -2.28
C ILE A 86 -9.77 -22.97 -1.00
N CYS A 87 -9.14 -23.45 0.07
CA CYS A 87 -9.03 -22.73 1.34
C CYS A 87 -7.59 -22.61 1.80
N ASN A 88 -7.31 -21.55 2.57
CA ASN A 88 -6.00 -21.38 3.20
C ASN A 88 -5.86 -22.35 4.38
N VAL A 89 -4.69 -22.97 4.53
CA VAL A 89 -4.42 -23.92 5.62
C VAL A 89 -3.29 -23.38 6.49
N LEU A 90 -3.61 -22.89 7.69
CA LEU A 90 -2.63 -22.33 8.63
C LEU A 90 -2.18 -23.38 9.63
N VAL A 91 -0.86 -23.54 9.79
CA VAL A 91 -0.28 -24.60 10.63
C VAL A 91 0.23 -24.04 11.95
N PHE A 92 -0.25 -24.63 13.04
CA PHE A 92 0.13 -24.35 14.41
C PHE A 92 0.61 -25.64 15.06
N THR A 93 1.85 -25.69 15.51
CA THR A 93 2.45 -26.88 16.13
C THR A 93 2.78 -26.65 17.59
N ARG A 94 2.74 -27.70 18.41
CA ARG A 94 3.37 -27.71 19.74
C ARG A 94 3.99 -29.07 20.02
N THR A 95 4.98 -29.11 20.89
CA THR A 95 5.62 -30.37 21.33
C THR A 95 5.12 -30.83 22.68
N GLU A 96 4.60 -29.95 23.53
CA GLU A 96 4.12 -30.27 24.88
C GLU A 96 2.61 -30.07 25.00
N ASP A 97 1.95 -30.94 25.76
CA ASP A 97 0.52 -30.76 26.02
C ASP A 97 0.28 -29.51 26.88
N ARG A 98 -0.79 -28.79 26.58
CA ARG A 98 -1.21 -27.50 27.17
C ARG A 98 -0.27 -26.31 26.95
N SER A 99 0.88 -26.49 26.30
CA SER A 99 1.72 -25.37 25.87
C SER A 99 1.05 -24.59 24.72
N PRO A 100 1.37 -23.29 24.57
CA PRO A 100 0.96 -22.49 23.42
C PRO A 100 1.35 -23.14 22.10
N TYR A 101 0.61 -22.83 21.03
CA TYR A 101 0.99 -23.31 19.71
C TYR A 101 1.92 -22.33 19.02
N THR A 102 3.00 -22.83 18.44
CA THR A 102 3.88 -22.06 17.56
C THR A 102 3.31 -22.03 16.14
N TYR A 103 3.13 -20.84 15.57
CA TYR A 103 2.74 -20.69 14.17
C TYR A 103 3.90 -21.06 13.23
N LYS A 104 3.64 -21.90 12.22
CA LYS A 104 4.66 -22.39 11.28
C LYS A 104 4.50 -21.87 9.85
N GLY A 105 3.34 -21.32 9.51
CA GLY A 105 3.07 -20.74 8.19
C GLY A 105 1.89 -21.39 7.48
N ILE A 106 1.86 -21.23 6.15
CA ILE A 106 0.78 -21.70 5.28
C ILE A 106 1.17 -23.06 4.68
N ALA A 107 0.29 -24.04 4.87
CA ALA A 107 0.41 -25.36 4.30
C ALA A 107 -0.11 -25.42 2.86
N HIS A 108 0.73 -25.94 1.97
CA HIS A 108 0.41 -26.25 0.59
C HIS A 108 0.32 -27.77 0.45
N TYR A 109 -0.76 -28.25 -0.15
CA TYR A 109 -0.97 -29.68 -0.38
C TYR A 109 0.14 -30.25 -1.28
N ILE A 110 0.70 -31.40 -0.90
CA ILE A 110 1.63 -32.18 -1.74
C ILE A 110 0.95 -33.47 -2.21
N SER A 111 0.51 -34.28 -1.26
CA SER A 111 -0.04 -35.61 -1.48
C SER A 111 -0.87 -36.04 -0.27
N HIS A 112 -1.67 -37.09 -0.42
CA HIS A 112 -2.34 -37.76 0.69
C HIS A 112 -2.35 -39.27 0.49
N GLU A 113 -2.48 -40.00 1.59
CA GLU A 113 -2.81 -41.42 1.60
C GLU A 113 -4.30 -41.55 1.94
N ASN A 114 -5.00 -42.43 1.23
CA ASN A 114 -6.42 -42.66 1.46
C ASN A 114 -6.65 -43.59 2.66
N THR A 115 -6.23 -43.14 3.84
CA THR A 115 -6.41 -43.80 5.13
C THR A 115 -7.57 -43.16 5.92
N THR A 116 -8.02 -43.83 6.98
CA THR A 116 -8.94 -43.28 7.97
C THR A 116 -8.27 -43.43 9.35
N PRO A 117 -7.83 -42.35 10.01
CA PRO A 117 -7.92 -40.94 9.61
C PRO A 117 -7.12 -40.61 8.34
N ILE A 118 -7.55 -39.61 7.57
CA ILE A 118 -6.84 -39.13 6.38
C ILE A 118 -5.43 -38.68 6.75
N CYS A 119 -4.43 -39.12 5.98
CA CYS A 119 -3.05 -38.68 6.10
C CYS A 119 -2.71 -37.75 4.94
N ILE A 120 -2.35 -36.50 5.22
CA ILE A 120 -1.98 -35.50 4.21
C ILE A 120 -0.56 -35.03 4.47
N THR A 121 0.24 -35.00 3.39
CA THR A 121 1.57 -34.42 3.38
C THR A 121 1.47 -32.96 2.94
N TRP A 122 1.94 -32.07 3.79
CA TRP A 122 1.91 -30.62 3.58
C TRP A 122 3.31 -30.05 3.42
N LYS A 123 3.50 -29.21 2.42
CA LYS A 123 4.63 -28.28 2.39
C LYS A 123 4.26 -27.06 3.20
N VAL A 124 4.85 -26.90 4.38
CA VAL A 124 4.61 -25.70 5.20
C VAL A 124 5.63 -24.64 4.81
N ILE A 125 5.15 -23.59 4.17
CA ILE A 125 5.98 -22.46 3.81
C ILE A 125 5.81 -21.45 4.95
N PRO A 126 6.91 -20.97 5.58
CA PRO A 126 6.84 -19.84 6.47
C PRO A 126 6.00 -18.76 5.80
N ASP A 127 4.98 -18.30 6.50
CA ASP A 127 4.36 -17.02 6.22
C ASP A 127 5.39 -15.96 6.61
N ILE A 128 6.53 -15.92 5.89
CA ILE A 128 7.27 -14.69 5.69
C ILE A 128 6.15 -13.73 5.36
N PRO A 129 5.93 -12.65 6.13
CA PRO A 129 4.86 -11.72 5.82
C PRO A 129 4.92 -11.56 4.31
N PRO A 130 3.87 -11.93 3.54
CA PRO A 130 3.81 -11.39 2.21
C PRO A 130 3.99 -9.91 2.49
N LYS A 131 5.10 -9.35 2.02
CA LYS A 131 5.36 -7.92 2.10
C LYS A 131 4.09 -7.34 1.53
N LYS A 132 3.14 -6.91 2.41
CA LYS A 132 1.68 -6.97 2.16
C LYS A 132 1.55 -6.65 0.69
N ALA A 133 1.30 -7.65 -0.17
CA ALA A 133 1.01 -7.26 -1.55
C ALA A 133 -0.20 -6.35 -1.32
N PRO A 134 -0.11 -5.05 -1.67
CA PRO A 134 -1.15 -4.15 -1.24
C PRO A 134 -2.48 -4.71 -1.80
N PHE A 135 -3.62 -4.36 -1.23
CA PHE A 135 -4.89 -4.88 -1.75
C PHE A 135 -5.84 -3.71 -1.96
N ILE A 136 -6.63 -3.80 -3.01
CA ILE A 136 -7.66 -2.80 -3.29
C ILE A 136 -8.83 -3.08 -2.36
N ASN A 137 -9.03 -2.22 -1.37
CA ASN A 137 -10.29 -2.15 -0.62
C ASN A 137 -11.37 -1.56 -1.54
N ILE A 138 -12.22 -2.40 -2.11
CA ILE A 138 -13.12 -2.05 -3.22
C ILE A 138 -14.07 -0.89 -2.88
N PRO A 139 -14.82 -0.89 -1.75
CA PRO A 139 -15.67 0.25 -1.38
C PRO A 139 -14.92 1.58 -1.32
N LEU A 140 -13.78 1.60 -0.61
CA LEU A 140 -12.98 2.82 -0.44
C LEU A 140 -12.33 3.27 -1.76
N ALA A 141 -11.80 2.32 -2.51
CA ALA A 141 -11.16 2.56 -3.80
C ALA A 141 -12.16 3.13 -4.81
N TRP A 142 -13.43 2.73 -4.74
CA TRP A 142 -14.49 3.26 -5.61
C TRP A 142 -14.82 4.72 -5.30
N GLU A 143 -14.94 5.10 -4.03
CA GLU A 143 -15.17 6.49 -3.63
C GLU A 143 -14.05 7.40 -4.18
N ILE A 144 -12.80 6.96 -4.03
CA ILE A 144 -11.63 7.66 -4.55
C ILE A 144 -11.68 7.75 -6.08
N PHE A 145 -12.00 6.64 -6.75
CA PHE A 145 -12.07 6.56 -8.21
C PHE A 145 -13.11 7.51 -8.79
N ILE A 146 -14.33 7.51 -8.25
CA ILE A 146 -15.41 8.39 -8.73
C ILE A 146 -15.09 9.86 -8.48
N GLU A 147 -14.47 10.18 -7.35
CA GLU A 147 -14.13 11.57 -7.08
C GLU A 147 -13.00 12.09 -8.00
N ASN A 148 -11.99 11.26 -8.28
CA ASN A 148 -10.95 11.58 -9.26
C ASN A 148 -11.52 11.77 -10.66
N ALA A 149 -12.43 10.88 -11.07
CA ALA A 149 -13.14 11.02 -12.34
C ALA A 149 -13.98 12.31 -12.39
N GLY A 150 -14.64 12.67 -11.29
CA GLY A 150 -15.45 13.89 -11.19
C GLY A 150 -14.60 15.17 -11.27
N LEU A 151 -13.39 15.16 -10.72
CA LEU A 151 -12.43 16.26 -10.88
C LEU A 151 -11.95 16.38 -12.33
N ALA A 152 -11.55 15.26 -12.95
CA ALA A 152 -11.16 15.24 -14.35
C ALA A 152 -12.30 15.72 -15.28
N ALA A 153 -13.55 15.40 -14.96
CA ALA A 153 -14.71 15.89 -15.69
C ALA A 153 -14.89 17.41 -15.61
N LYS A 154 -14.56 18.01 -14.45
CA LYS A 154 -14.64 19.47 -14.23
C LYS A 154 -13.53 20.23 -14.95
N THR A 155 -12.30 19.70 -14.91
CA THR A 155 -11.15 20.38 -15.52
C THR A 155 -11.06 20.15 -17.03
N LYS A 156 -11.71 19.10 -17.55
CA LYS A 156 -11.60 18.64 -18.94
C LYS A 156 -10.16 18.33 -19.37
N GLU A 157 -9.27 18.13 -18.41
CA GLU A 157 -7.88 17.80 -18.70
C GLU A 157 -7.79 16.37 -19.26
N PRO A 158 -7.06 16.18 -20.39
CA PRO A 158 -6.84 14.86 -20.92
C PRO A 158 -5.87 14.06 -20.04
N PHE A 159 -5.96 12.73 -20.13
CA PHE A 159 -5.07 11.77 -19.52
C PHE A 159 -4.50 10.81 -20.57
N TYR A 160 -3.24 10.46 -20.40
CA TYR A 160 -2.46 9.73 -21.39
C TYR A 160 -2.39 8.25 -21.06
N SER A 161 -2.56 7.40 -22.07
CA SER A 161 -2.32 5.97 -21.97
C SER A 161 -0.91 5.64 -22.48
N PRO A 162 -0.05 5.06 -21.62
CA PRO A 162 1.26 4.58 -22.05
C PRO A 162 1.20 3.31 -22.92
N LEU A 163 0.01 2.72 -23.09
CA LEU A 163 -0.16 1.45 -23.80
C LEU A 163 -0.38 1.60 -25.30
N ASP A 164 -1.06 2.66 -25.70
CA ASP A 164 -1.41 2.96 -27.10
C ASP A 164 -0.98 4.36 -27.53
N GLY A 165 -0.44 5.16 -26.61
CA GLY A 165 0.01 6.52 -26.88
C GLY A 165 -1.12 7.53 -27.04
N GLU A 166 -2.34 7.18 -26.65
CA GLU A 166 -3.53 7.99 -26.88
C GLU A 166 -3.92 8.81 -25.66
N GLU A 167 -4.61 9.91 -25.92
CA GLU A 167 -5.19 10.77 -24.90
C GLU A 167 -6.69 10.50 -24.76
N TYR A 168 -7.15 10.51 -23.52
CA TYR A 168 -8.51 10.27 -23.11
C TYR A 168 -8.99 11.41 -22.22
N CYS A 169 -10.28 11.68 -22.18
CA CYS A 169 -10.86 12.73 -21.33
C CYS A 169 -12.14 12.23 -20.67
N VAL A 170 -12.42 12.72 -19.47
CA VAL A 170 -13.70 12.46 -18.80
C VAL A 170 -14.72 13.51 -19.24
N GLN A 171 -15.81 13.05 -19.82
CA GLN A 171 -16.88 13.94 -20.26
C GLN A 171 -17.83 14.31 -19.13
N SER A 172 -18.21 13.34 -18.31
CA SER A 172 -19.09 13.58 -17.17
C SER A 172 -19.01 12.41 -16.19
N THR A 173 -19.47 12.66 -14.97
CA THR A 173 -19.74 11.62 -13.97
C THR A 173 -21.18 11.75 -13.52
N PHE A 174 -21.99 10.71 -13.69
CA PHE A 174 -23.40 10.68 -13.28
C PHE A 174 -23.81 9.25 -13.00
N ASP A 175 -24.71 9.02 -12.04
CA ASP A 175 -25.28 7.69 -11.75
C ASP A 175 -24.21 6.59 -11.56
N ASN A 176 -23.17 6.87 -10.75
CA ASN A 176 -22.05 5.93 -10.52
C ASN A 176 -21.35 5.44 -11.80
N LYS A 177 -21.36 6.26 -12.85
CA LYS A 177 -20.71 6.01 -14.14
C LYS A 177 -19.78 7.15 -14.50
N VAL A 178 -18.62 6.79 -15.04
CA VAL A 178 -17.64 7.73 -15.60
C VAL A 178 -17.71 7.65 -17.12
N TRP A 179 -18.13 8.74 -17.75
CA TRP A 179 -18.23 8.82 -19.20
C TRP A 179 -16.92 9.30 -19.81
N LEU A 180 -16.39 8.53 -20.75
CA LEU A 180 -15.03 8.69 -21.26
C LEU A 180 -15.04 8.88 -22.77
N GLU A 181 -14.05 9.61 -23.26
CA GLU A 181 -13.84 9.79 -24.70
C GLU A 181 -12.35 9.81 -25.05
N ARG A 182 -12.00 9.25 -26.21
CA ARG A 182 -10.65 9.39 -26.80
C ARG A 182 -10.55 10.72 -27.53
N VAL A 183 -9.55 11.52 -27.19
CA VAL A 183 -9.36 12.89 -27.72
C VAL A 183 -9.19 12.90 -29.25
N SER A 184 -8.46 11.92 -29.80
CA SER A 184 -8.27 11.78 -31.26
C SER A 184 -9.54 11.37 -32.02
N ALA A 185 -10.54 10.83 -31.33
CA ALA A 185 -11.88 10.55 -31.89
C ALA A 185 -12.76 11.81 -31.88
N ALA A 186 -12.69 12.63 -30.81
CA ALA A 186 -13.43 13.89 -30.70
C ALA A 186 -13.08 14.86 -31.84
N ARG A 187 -11.79 14.96 -32.21
CA ARG A 187 -11.30 15.82 -33.30
C ARG A 187 -11.82 15.42 -34.69
N ARG A 188 -12.22 14.16 -34.90
CA ARG A 188 -12.70 13.65 -36.19
C ARG A 188 -14.20 13.90 -36.43
N ASN A 189 -14.98 14.14 -35.38
CA ASN A 189 -16.45 14.11 -35.49
C ASN A 189 -17.13 15.47 -35.69
N ASN A 190 -16.48 16.62 -35.45
CA ASN A 190 -16.94 18.01 -35.70
C ASN A 190 -18.43 18.35 -35.42
N LEU A 191 -19.12 17.53 -34.64
CA LEU A 191 -20.50 17.61 -34.19
C LEU A 191 -20.43 17.29 -32.70
N GLN A 192 -21.10 18.09 -31.86
CA GLN A 192 -21.30 17.75 -30.44
C GLN A 192 -21.66 16.28 -30.33
N PRO A 193 -20.89 15.46 -29.60
CA PRO A 193 -21.14 14.04 -29.60
C PRO A 193 -22.54 13.79 -29.03
N PRO A 194 -23.39 12.99 -29.71
CA PRO A 194 -24.56 12.43 -29.05
C PRO A 194 -24.02 11.62 -27.88
N PHE A 195 -24.64 11.76 -26.70
CA PHE A 195 -24.35 11.08 -25.43
C PHE A 195 -23.13 10.13 -25.43
N PRO A 196 -22.13 10.35 -24.54
CA PRO A 196 -20.86 9.61 -24.55
C PRO A 196 -21.07 8.10 -24.75
N LYS A 197 -20.40 7.51 -25.76
CA LYS A 197 -20.68 6.13 -26.19
C LYS A 197 -20.29 5.05 -25.18
N GLU A 198 -19.42 5.37 -24.22
CA GLU A 198 -18.83 4.39 -23.32
C GLU A 198 -18.71 4.92 -21.88
N SER A 199 -19.07 4.08 -20.92
CA SER A 199 -18.97 4.39 -19.49
C SER A 199 -18.17 3.34 -18.73
N PHE A 200 -17.34 3.81 -17.80
CA PHE A 200 -16.74 2.97 -16.77
C PHE A 200 -17.69 2.90 -15.58
N THR A 201 -18.22 1.71 -15.31
CA THR A 201 -19.25 1.47 -14.28
C THR A 201 -18.65 0.94 -12.97
N TYR A 202 -19.42 1.02 -11.89
CA TYR A 202 -19.06 0.40 -10.61
C TYR A 202 -18.84 -1.12 -10.73
N GLU A 203 -19.66 -1.81 -11.51
CA GLU A 203 -19.53 -3.26 -11.73
C GLU A 203 -18.19 -3.59 -12.42
N ARG A 204 -17.82 -2.78 -13.41
CA ARG A 204 -16.51 -2.90 -14.07
C ARG A 204 -15.38 -2.61 -13.10
N PHE A 205 -15.53 -1.61 -12.23
CA PHE A 205 -14.56 -1.31 -11.17
C PHE A 205 -14.35 -2.49 -10.21
N ILE A 206 -15.43 -3.10 -9.72
CA ILE A 206 -15.37 -4.28 -8.86
C ILE A 206 -14.64 -5.41 -9.57
N LYS A 207 -14.99 -5.67 -10.84
CA LYS A 207 -14.38 -6.72 -11.66
C LYS A 207 -12.87 -6.50 -11.81
N CYS A 208 -12.46 -5.28 -12.17
CA CYS A 208 -11.05 -4.90 -12.31
C CYS A 208 -10.29 -5.08 -10.98
N SER A 209 -10.87 -4.60 -9.88
CA SER A 209 -10.26 -4.64 -8.55
C SER A 209 -10.11 -6.06 -8.02
N LYS A 210 -11.14 -6.91 -8.19
CA LYS A 210 -11.07 -8.33 -7.80
C LYS A 210 -9.99 -9.07 -8.58
N LYS A 211 -9.95 -8.88 -9.90
CA LYS A 211 -8.93 -9.50 -10.75
C LYS A 211 -7.52 -9.03 -10.36
N PHE A 212 -7.34 -7.74 -10.09
CA PHE A 212 -6.05 -7.22 -9.65
C PHE A 212 -5.62 -7.81 -8.31
N ASN A 213 -6.52 -7.88 -7.33
CA ASN A 213 -6.24 -8.46 -6.02
C ASN A 213 -5.83 -9.94 -6.09
N LEU A 214 -6.25 -10.67 -7.13
CA LEU A 214 -5.88 -12.08 -7.36
C LEU A 214 -4.50 -12.24 -8.02
N THR A 215 -3.81 -11.16 -8.37
CA THR A 215 -2.52 -11.20 -9.11
C THR A 215 -1.30 -10.86 -8.25
N ASP A 216 -1.42 -10.96 -6.93
CA ASP A 216 -0.37 -10.57 -5.97
C ASP A 216 0.21 -9.17 -6.25
N GLY A 217 -0.64 -8.26 -6.74
CA GLY A 217 -0.28 -6.88 -7.04
C GLY A 217 0.51 -6.66 -8.32
N LYS A 218 0.54 -7.64 -9.22
CA LYS A 218 1.17 -7.54 -10.55
C LYS A 218 0.26 -8.18 -11.62
N ALA A 219 -0.57 -7.36 -12.25
CA ALA A 219 -1.49 -7.83 -13.28
C ALA A 219 -0.98 -7.49 -14.69
N PRO A 220 -0.86 -8.47 -15.59
CA PRO A 220 -0.68 -8.22 -17.02
C PRO A 220 -1.84 -7.42 -17.62
N LYS A 221 -1.56 -6.61 -18.65
CA LYS A 221 -2.52 -5.80 -19.43
C LYS A 221 -3.78 -6.54 -19.94
N THR A 222 -3.80 -7.87 -20.02
CA THR A 222 -5.01 -8.61 -20.46
C THR A 222 -5.80 -9.19 -19.30
N THR A 223 -5.30 -8.99 -18.08
CA THR A 223 -5.81 -9.66 -16.88
C THR A 223 -6.90 -8.83 -16.20
N ILE A 224 -6.73 -7.51 -16.14
CA ILE A 224 -7.69 -6.61 -15.47
C ILE A 224 -8.92 -6.37 -16.35
N ASP A 225 -8.73 -5.76 -17.52
CA ASP A 225 -9.76 -5.54 -18.53
C ASP A 225 -9.18 -5.80 -19.93
N ASN A 226 -10.03 -5.88 -20.96
CA ASN A 226 -9.58 -6.09 -22.35
C ASN A 226 -9.61 -4.78 -23.16
N THR A 227 -9.98 -3.67 -22.52
CA THR A 227 -10.12 -2.36 -23.16
C THR A 227 -9.10 -1.40 -22.58
N VAL A 228 -8.15 -0.94 -23.41
CA VAL A 228 -7.06 -0.03 -23.03
C VAL A 228 -7.56 1.24 -22.34
N LEU A 229 -8.67 1.81 -22.83
CA LEU A 229 -9.32 2.97 -22.19
C LEU A 229 -9.69 2.68 -20.74
N TYR A 230 -10.31 1.53 -20.45
CA TYR A 230 -10.75 1.19 -19.11
C TYR A 230 -9.58 0.85 -18.19
N GLU A 231 -8.58 0.13 -18.67
CA GLU A 231 -7.38 -0.12 -17.87
C GLU A 231 -6.63 1.17 -17.55
N THR A 232 -6.49 2.05 -18.54
CA THR A 232 -5.88 3.37 -18.35
C THR A 232 -6.68 4.17 -17.33
N THR A 233 -8.00 4.18 -17.44
CA THR A 233 -8.89 4.85 -16.48
C THR A 233 -8.74 4.27 -15.08
N PHE A 234 -8.71 2.94 -14.95
CA PHE A 234 -8.57 2.20 -13.69
C PHE A 234 -7.27 2.57 -12.96
N VAL A 235 -6.15 2.62 -13.68
CA VAL A 235 -4.84 3.00 -13.11
C VAL A 235 -4.77 4.50 -12.83
N GLU A 236 -5.28 5.33 -13.74
CA GLU A 236 -5.21 6.79 -13.65
C GLU A 236 -5.99 7.33 -12.45
N PHE A 237 -7.20 6.84 -12.23
CA PHE A 237 -8.06 7.32 -11.15
C PHE A 237 -7.96 6.52 -9.87
N LEU A 238 -7.04 5.55 -9.79
CA LEU A 238 -6.77 4.83 -8.55
C LEU A 238 -5.36 5.10 -8.01
N PRO A 239 -5.23 5.99 -7.00
CA PRO A 239 -3.98 6.42 -6.38
C PRO A 239 -3.14 5.39 -5.65
N LEU A 240 -3.24 4.13 -5.98
CA LEU A 240 -2.41 3.06 -5.43
C LEU A 240 -1.80 2.21 -6.55
N LEU A 241 -2.19 2.45 -7.80
CA LEU A 241 -1.72 1.72 -8.97
C LEU A 241 -0.77 2.56 -9.83
N GLU A 242 0.09 1.89 -10.58
CA GLU A 242 0.88 2.47 -11.65
C GLU A 242 1.19 1.47 -12.78
N TRP A 243 1.60 2.00 -13.92
CA TRP A 243 2.10 1.21 -15.04
C TRP A 243 3.58 0.88 -14.86
N ASP A 244 3.88 -0.41 -14.88
CA ASP A 244 5.20 -0.97 -15.20
C ASP A 244 5.28 -1.12 -16.72
N THR A 245 5.83 -0.10 -17.38
CA THR A 245 5.92 -0.04 -18.85
C THR A 245 6.92 -1.04 -19.43
N GLU A 246 7.91 -1.46 -18.65
CA GLU A 246 8.94 -2.41 -19.08
C GLU A 246 8.33 -3.81 -19.19
N ASN A 247 7.58 -4.23 -18.16
CA ASN A 247 6.97 -5.55 -18.12
C ASN A 247 5.51 -5.58 -18.61
N LYS A 248 4.98 -4.44 -19.05
CA LYS A 248 3.58 -4.27 -19.50
C LYS A 248 2.55 -4.74 -18.46
N ASN A 249 2.84 -4.45 -17.20
CA ASN A 249 2.01 -4.82 -16.07
C ASN A 249 1.43 -3.58 -15.40
N ILE A 250 0.30 -3.77 -14.74
CA ILE A 250 -0.22 -2.88 -13.72
C ILE A 250 0.33 -3.40 -12.40
N ILE A 251 0.91 -2.51 -11.62
CA ILE A 251 1.49 -2.83 -10.31
C ILE A 251 0.97 -1.87 -9.25
N PHE A 252 1.07 -2.27 -7.99
CA PHE A 252 0.99 -1.26 -6.93
C PHE A 252 2.16 -0.29 -7.05
N SER A 253 1.88 0.99 -6.80
CA SER A 253 2.94 1.99 -6.76
C SER A 253 3.92 1.67 -5.64
N PRO A 254 5.25 1.76 -5.85
CA PRO A 254 6.25 1.50 -4.80
C PRO A 254 6.18 2.53 -3.67
N TYR A 255 5.46 3.64 -3.87
CA TYR A 255 5.13 4.62 -2.83
C TYR A 255 3.83 4.30 -2.09
N ALA A 256 3.06 3.29 -2.53
CA ALA A 256 1.84 2.87 -1.84
C ALA A 256 2.18 2.45 -0.40
N ASP A 257 3.27 1.70 -0.20
CA ASP A 257 3.72 1.31 1.14
C ASP A 257 4.21 2.52 1.94
N SER A 258 5.10 3.38 1.43
CA SER A 258 5.60 4.55 2.19
C SER A 258 4.53 5.61 2.50
N GLU A 259 3.52 5.72 1.65
CA GLU A 259 2.37 6.60 1.86
C GLU A 259 1.29 5.92 2.71
N MET A 260 1.31 4.58 2.84
CA MET A 260 0.50 3.78 3.79
C MET A 260 1.16 3.58 5.16
N GLU A 261 2.50 3.60 5.26
CA GLU A 261 3.27 3.42 6.51
C GLU A 261 3.28 4.70 7.35
N LYS A 262 3.17 5.88 6.71
CA LYS A 262 2.78 7.14 7.37
C LYS A 262 1.33 7.12 7.91
N LEU A 263 0.56 6.07 7.60
CA LEU A 263 -0.83 5.85 8.03
C LEU A 263 -0.95 4.80 9.15
N GLU A 264 0.14 4.41 9.81
CA GLU A 264 0.02 3.47 10.94
C GLU A 264 -0.73 4.08 12.13
N ILE A 265 -1.71 3.30 12.61
CA ILE A 265 -2.54 3.51 13.78
C ILE A 265 -1.66 3.32 15.04
N PRO A 266 -1.49 4.31 15.92
CA PRO A 266 -0.92 4.06 17.23
C PRO A 266 -1.97 3.36 18.10
N GLY A 267 -1.83 2.06 18.28
CA GLY A 267 -2.49 1.33 19.34
C GLY A 267 -1.53 1.11 20.50
N THR A 268 -1.64 1.95 21.55
CA THR A 268 -1.84 1.53 22.95
C THR A 268 -1.77 2.74 23.90
N SER A 269 -2.90 2.99 24.58
CA SER A 269 -3.16 3.82 25.78
C SER A 269 -2.54 5.23 25.83
N PHE A 270 -3.25 6.34 25.94
CA PHE A 270 -4.46 6.70 26.69
C PHE A 270 -5.35 7.64 25.83
N GLU A 271 -6.62 7.77 26.22
CA GLU A 271 -7.76 8.48 25.62
C GLU A 271 -7.48 9.74 24.74
N GLU A 272 -8.14 9.86 23.56
CA GLU A 272 -8.83 11.11 23.10
C GLU A 272 -9.54 11.03 21.71
N ALA A 273 -10.62 11.83 21.61
CA ALA A 273 -11.50 12.33 20.51
C ALA A 273 -11.97 11.43 19.33
N PRO A 274 -13.28 11.48 18.96
CA PRO A 274 -13.81 10.75 17.81
C PRO A 274 -13.46 11.42 16.47
N ASN A 275 -13.28 10.60 15.43
CA ASN A 275 -12.67 11.01 14.15
C ASN A 275 -13.68 11.40 13.06
N ASP A 276 -13.62 12.66 12.60
CA ASP A 276 -14.12 13.12 11.28
C ASP A 276 -13.05 12.98 10.16
N ILE A 277 -12.28 11.89 10.19
CA ILE A 277 -10.97 11.77 9.49
C ILE A 277 -11.06 11.36 8.00
N LEU A 278 -12.10 10.62 7.58
CA LEU A 278 -12.16 9.98 6.26
C LEU A 278 -12.16 10.98 5.09
N LEU A 279 -12.88 12.10 5.23
CA LEU A 279 -13.01 13.14 4.19
C LEU A 279 -11.74 13.99 4.00
N GLN A 280 -10.94 14.16 5.05
CA GLN A 280 -9.63 14.84 4.93
C GLN A 280 -8.57 13.94 4.27
N GLN A 281 -8.63 12.63 4.54
CA GLN A 281 -7.71 11.63 4.00
C GLN A 281 -7.87 11.44 2.49
N ILE A 282 -9.12 11.38 1.99
CA ILE A 282 -9.42 11.25 0.56
C ILE A 282 -8.94 12.49 -0.22
N ASN A 283 -8.89 13.68 0.41
CA ASN A 283 -8.39 14.91 -0.21
C ASN A 283 -6.86 14.98 -0.40
N LEU A 284 -6.08 14.23 0.36
CA LEU A 284 -4.61 14.21 0.27
C LEU A 284 -4.12 13.33 -0.90
N LEU A 285 -4.77 12.19 -1.14
CA LEU A 285 -4.43 11.25 -2.22
C LEU A 285 -4.78 11.79 -3.63
N LYS A 286 -5.80 12.65 -3.74
CA LYS A 286 -6.27 13.30 -5.00
C LYS A 286 -5.26 14.21 -5.68
N ARG A 287 -4.46 14.96 -4.91
CA ARG A 287 -3.62 16.06 -5.45
C ARG A 287 -2.21 15.62 -5.87
N SER A 288 -1.82 14.38 -5.54
CA SER A 288 -0.41 14.01 -5.49
C SER A 288 0.15 13.34 -6.75
N ARG A 289 -0.64 12.79 -7.68
CA ARG A 289 -0.09 11.76 -8.59
C ARG A 289 0.42 12.20 -9.95
N LYS A 290 -0.31 13.00 -10.72
CA LYS A 290 0.11 13.28 -12.10
C LYS A 290 1.27 14.26 -12.20
N GLY A 291 1.16 15.37 -11.47
CA GLY A 291 2.18 16.41 -11.41
C GLY A 291 3.49 15.93 -10.77
N GLN A 292 3.40 15.18 -9.66
CA GLN A 292 4.59 14.79 -8.90
C GLN A 292 5.47 13.75 -9.59
N ARG A 293 4.92 12.83 -10.38
CA ARG A 293 5.74 11.85 -11.12
C ARG A 293 6.60 12.54 -12.18
N HIS A 294 6.00 13.45 -12.95
CA HIS A 294 6.74 14.24 -13.95
C HIS A 294 7.70 15.22 -13.28
N LEU A 295 7.28 15.89 -12.21
CA LEU A 295 8.11 16.78 -11.40
C LEU A 295 9.32 16.04 -10.81
N LYS A 296 9.13 14.87 -10.20
CA LYS A 296 10.23 14.06 -9.65
C LYS A 296 11.21 13.64 -10.74
N LYS A 297 10.72 13.20 -11.90
CA LYS A 297 11.59 12.85 -13.05
C LYS A 297 12.39 14.07 -13.53
N ASN A 298 11.77 15.24 -13.64
CA ASN A 298 12.45 16.47 -14.05
C ASN A 298 13.48 16.91 -13.02
N LEU A 299 13.16 16.83 -11.74
CA LEU A 299 14.08 17.18 -10.66
C LEU A 299 15.26 16.21 -10.57
N LEU A 300 15.05 14.91 -10.81
CA LEU A 300 16.12 13.92 -10.90
C LEU A 300 17.13 14.31 -12.00
N ILE A 301 16.65 14.70 -13.18
CA ILE A 301 17.51 15.20 -14.27
C ILE A 301 18.24 16.49 -13.85
N GLN A 302 17.50 17.46 -13.30
CA GLN A 302 18.02 18.79 -12.93
C GLN A 302 19.08 18.72 -11.84
N TYR A 303 18.94 17.81 -10.88
CA TYR A 303 19.89 17.64 -9.76
C TYR A 303 20.84 16.45 -9.93
N ASN A 304 20.92 15.86 -11.13
CA ASN A 304 21.81 14.73 -11.42
C ASN A 304 21.62 13.53 -10.47
N ASN A 305 20.37 13.17 -10.20
CA ASN A 305 19.96 12.11 -9.28
C ASN A 305 20.48 12.29 -7.84
N LYS A 306 20.73 13.54 -7.41
CA LYS A 306 21.24 13.83 -6.07
C LYS A 306 20.32 14.75 -5.30
N CYS A 307 20.19 14.48 -4.00
CA CYS A 307 19.57 15.41 -3.05
C CYS A 307 20.27 16.77 -3.14
N CYS A 308 19.51 17.86 -3.32
CA CYS A 308 20.05 19.20 -3.47
C CYS A 308 20.63 19.80 -2.18
N VAL A 309 20.47 19.12 -1.04
CA VAL A 309 20.99 19.52 0.28
C VAL A 309 22.15 18.64 0.73
N THR A 310 22.03 17.31 0.60
CA THR A 310 22.99 16.34 1.16
C THR A 310 23.89 15.69 0.13
N ALA A 311 23.61 15.89 -1.17
CA ALA A 311 24.23 15.18 -2.28
C ALA A 311 24.04 13.64 -2.29
N CYS A 312 23.13 13.10 -1.46
CA CYS A 312 22.77 11.68 -1.49
C CYS A 312 22.24 11.29 -2.87
N ASP A 313 22.78 10.21 -3.44
CA ASP A 313 22.52 9.72 -4.81
C ASP A 313 21.70 8.43 -4.86
N VAL A 314 21.20 7.97 -3.72
CA VAL A 314 20.30 6.81 -3.64
C VAL A 314 18.89 7.25 -4.05
N GLU A 315 18.50 7.02 -5.30
CA GLU A 315 17.22 7.47 -5.87
C GLU A 315 16.00 7.08 -5.02
N ALA A 316 16.00 5.87 -4.47
CA ALA A 316 14.93 5.38 -3.59
C ALA A 316 14.76 6.22 -2.32
N ALA A 317 15.79 6.94 -1.88
CA ALA A 317 15.74 7.83 -0.73
C ALA A 317 15.35 9.28 -1.09
N LEU A 318 15.15 9.60 -2.38
CA LEU A 318 14.89 10.95 -2.88
C LEU A 318 13.39 11.21 -3.13
N HIS A 319 12.92 12.37 -2.70
CA HIS A 319 11.56 12.85 -2.86
C HIS A 319 11.53 14.22 -3.56
N ALA A 320 10.55 14.41 -4.44
CA ALA A 320 10.19 15.73 -4.94
C ALA A 320 9.38 16.46 -3.86
N CYS A 321 9.94 17.53 -3.31
CA CYS A 321 9.33 18.32 -2.26
C CYS A 321 8.96 19.70 -2.83
N HIS A 322 7.72 20.13 -2.63
CA HIS A 322 7.31 21.48 -3.03
C HIS A 322 7.79 22.52 -2.01
N ILE A 323 8.18 23.70 -2.49
CA ILE A 323 8.56 24.82 -1.62
C ILE A 323 7.30 25.36 -0.94
N GLN A 324 6.26 25.65 -1.70
CA GLN A 324 4.94 25.99 -1.16
C GLN A 324 3.92 24.87 -1.45
N PRO A 325 3.10 24.45 -0.48
CA PRO A 325 2.15 23.35 -0.68
C PRO A 325 1.21 23.60 -1.86
N HIS A 326 0.98 22.54 -2.64
CA HIS A 326 0.10 22.47 -3.82
C HIS A 326 -1.33 23.02 -3.61
N ARG A 327 -1.78 23.15 -2.35
CA ARG A 327 -3.14 23.54 -1.95
C ARG A 327 -3.56 24.94 -2.44
N ILE A 328 -2.63 25.76 -2.93
CA ILE A 328 -2.90 27.15 -3.34
C ILE A 328 -3.01 27.33 -4.86
N ASN A 329 -2.22 26.64 -5.72
CA ASN A 329 -2.17 26.98 -7.17
C ASN A 329 -2.12 25.80 -8.18
N GLY A 330 -2.00 24.53 -7.76
CA GLY A 330 -1.89 23.41 -8.75
C GLY A 330 -0.63 23.43 -9.63
N ASP A 331 0.38 24.22 -9.23
CA ASP A 331 1.57 24.49 -10.04
C ASP A 331 2.65 23.40 -9.87
N ASN A 332 2.88 22.64 -10.93
CA ASN A 332 3.93 21.62 -11.03
C ASN A 332 5.24 22.18 -11.63
N ASP A 333 5.45 23.49 -11.59
CA ASP A 333 6.72 24.09 -11.98
C ASP A 333 7.86 23.56 -11.08
N SER A 334 8.89 23.01 -11.72
CA SER A 334 10.14 22.62 -11.09
C SER A 334 10.79 23.72 -10.25
N LYS A 335 10.47 25.00 -10.46
CA LYS A 335 10.94 26.12 -9.63
C LYS A 335 10.24 26.19 -8.28
N ASN A 336 9.04 25.62 -8.13
CA ASN A 336 8.35 25.45 -6.85
C ASN A 336 8.72 24.11 -6.18
N ALA A 337 9.83 23.47 -6.56
CA ALA A 337 10.19 22.18 -5.99
C ALA A 337 11.69 21.94 -5.86
N LEU A 338 12.02 21.03 -4.95
CA LEU A 338 13.36 20.61 -4.57
C LEU A 338 13.42 19.09 -4.56
N LEU A 339 14.58 18.52 -4.91
CA LEU A 339 14.83 17.09 -4.75
C LEU A 339 15.55 16.85 -3.41
N LEU A 340 14.84 16.29 -2.44
CA LEU A 340 15.35 16.14 -1.08
C LEU A 340 15.45 14.66 -0.69
N ARG A 341 16.42 14.32 0.15
CA ARG A 341 16.43 13.04 0.86
C ARG A 341 15.26 12.99 1.85
N ALA A 342 14.65 11.83 2.03
CA ALA A 342 13.40 11.67 2.79
C ALA A 342 13.41 12.29 4.20
N ASP A 343 14.50 12.14 4.95
CA ASP A 343 14.67 12.73 6.27
C ASP A 343 14.76 14.27 6.23
N ILE A 344 15.48 14.82 5.26
CA ILE A 344 15.58 16.28 5.04
C ILE A 344 14.22 16.87 4.67
N HIS A 345 13.44 16.15 3.85
CA HIS A 345 12.07 16.55 3.53
C HIS A 345 11.21 16.64 4.79
N VAL A 346 11.27 15.64 5.68
CA VAL A 346 10.53 15.66 6.96
C VAL A 346 10.96 16.85 7.84
N LEU A 347 12.26 17.15 7.92
CA LEU A 347 12.75 18.29 8.70
C LEU A 347 12.34 19.64 8.09
N TRP A 348 12.28 19.73 6.76
CA TRP A 348 11.82 20.90 6.02
C TRP A 348 10.34 21.19 6.27
N ASP A 349 9.48 20.17 6.24
CA ASP A 349 8.04 20.33 6.51
C ASP A 349 7.76 20.73 7.96
N LYS A 350 8.61 20.27 8.89
CA LYS A 350 8.56 20.68 10.30
C LYS A 350 9.21 22.04 10.57
N ASN A 351 9.63 22.77 9.55
CA ASN A 351 10.34 24.06 9.66
C ASN A 351 11.58 23.99 10.58
N LEU A 352 12.26 22.84 10.61
CA LEU A 352 13.53 22.66 11.34
C LEU A 352 14.75 22.93 10.46
N ILE A 353 14.57 22.97 9.14
CA ILE A 353 15.56 23.41 8.16
C ILE A 353 14.94 24.55 7.34
N GLY A 354 15.73 25.58 7.05
CA GLY A 354 15.36 26.72 6.20
C GLY A 354 16.42 26.97 5.13
N ILE A 355 16.01 27.52 3.99
CA ILE A 355 16.91 27.92 2.90
C ILE A 355 16.78 29.44 2.76
N HIS A 356 17.90 30.15 2.88
CA HIS A 356 17.91 31.59 2.74
C HIS A 356 17.61 31.98 1.28
N PRO A 357 16.61 32.83 1.00
CA PRO A 357 16.05 32.98 -0.34
C PRO A 357 17.02 33.60 -1.35
N LYS A 358 17.99 34.41 -0.90
CA LYS A 358 18.96 35.07 -1.80
C LYS A 358 20.29 34.33 -1.92
N THR A 359 20.77 33.74 -0.84
CA THR A 359 22.10 33.11 -0.80
C THR A 359 22.01 31.60 -1.05
N LEU A 360 20.80 31.04 -0.97
CA LEU A 360 20.50 29.61 -0.99
C LEU A 360 21.26 28.82 0.08
N GLU A 361 21.70 29.50 1.14
CA GLU A 361 22.36 28.88 2.28
C GLU A 361 21.35 28.18 3.17
N ILE A 362 21.76 27.02 3.66
CA ILE A 362 20.95 26.14 4.49
C ILE A 362 21.18 26.53 5.96
N HIS A 363 20.07 26.75 6.65
CA HIS A 363 20.02 27.01 8.07
C HIS A 363 19.22 25.92 8.76
N ILE A 364 19.56 25.65 10.02
CA ILE A 364 18.84 24.70 10.85
C ILE A 364 18.37 25.39 12.12
N ALA A 365 17.25 24.92 12.68
CA ALA A 365 16.75 25.38 13.96
C ALA A 365 17.75 25.06 15.08
N SER A 366 17.77 25.85 16.16
CA SER A 366 18.73 25.71 17.25
C SER A 366 18.75 24.30 17.87
N LYS A 367 17.59 23.63 17.93
CA LYS A 367 17.45 22.23 18.38
C LYS A 367 18.31 21.22 17.60
N LEU A 368 18.63 21.51 16.34
CA LEU A 368 19.41 20.61 15.49
C LEU A 368 20.91 20.90 15.52
N LYS A 369 21.37 21.99 16.14
CA LYS A 369 22.78 22.40 16.14
C LYS A 369 23.73 21.40 16.79
N SER A 370 23.27 20.61 17.75
CA SER A 370 24.03 19.55 18.43
C SER A 370 23.70 18.14 17.89
N SER A 371 22.92 18.05 16.81
CA SER A 371 22.48 16.77 16.24
C SER A 371 23.36 16.34 15.06
N HIS A 372 23.08 15.14 14.53
CA HIS A 372 23.66 14.65 13.27
C HIS A 372 23.50 15.63 12.10
N TYR A 373 22.53 16.55 12.13
CA TYR A 373 22.28 17.51 11.06
C TYR A 373 23.10 18.80 11.13
N ALA A 374 23.97 18.96 12.13
CA ALA A 374 24.77 20.16 12.32
C ALA A 374 25.65 20.51 11.10
N PHE A 375 26.13 19.50 10.37
CA PHE A 375 26.97 19.68 9.17
C PHE A 375 26.27 20.41 8.02
N LEU A 376 24.95 20.59 8.08
CA LEU A 376 24.18 21.28 7.04
C LEU A 376 24.29 22.80 7.12
N VAL A 377 24.67 23.35 8.27
CA VAL A 377 24.73 24.81 8.48
C VAL A 377 25.69 25.46 7.49
N GLY A 378 25.21 26.47 6.77
CA GLY A 378 26.00 27.25 5.83
C GLY A 378 26.31 26.56 4.51
N LYS A 379 25.90 25.29 4.32
CA LYS A 379 25.95 24.66 3.00
C LYS A 379 25.00 25.38 2.06
N LYS A 380 25.35 25.43 0.77
CA LYS A 380 24.46 25.99 -0.26
C LYS A 380 23.69 24.90 -0.96
N LEU A 381 22.47 25.22 -1.36
CA LEU A 381 21.67 24.38 -2.25
C LEU A 381 22.45 24.07 -3.53
N ALA A 382 22.37 22.82 -4.00
CA ALA A 382 23.01 22.42 -5.25
C ALA A 382 22.46 23.22 -6.44
N ILE A 383 23.36 23.58 -7.36
CA ILE A 383 22.99 24.24 -8.62
C ILE A 383 22.36 23.21 -9.57
N ARG A 384 21.25 23.57 -10.18
CA ARG A 384 20.58 22.73 -11.19
C ARG A 384 21.35 22.74 -12.51
N LYS A 385 21.28 21.64 -13.26
CA LYS A 385 21.88 21.54 -14.61
C LYS A 385 21.35 22.58 -15.59
N ASP A 386 20.09 22.98 -15.45
CA ASP A 386 19.45 24.00 -16.28
C ASP A 386 19.82 25.44 -15.86
N LEU A 387 20.71 25.59 -14.86
CA LEU A 387 21.15 26.86 -14.28
C LEU A 387 20.02 27.73 -13.72
N MET A 388 18.80 27.20 -13.65
CA MET A 388 17.69 27.88 -13.00
C MET A 388 17.81 27.74 -11.49
N GLN A 389 17.22 28.69 -10.78
CA GLN A 389 17.09 28.63 -9.33
C GLN A 389 15.65 28.31 -8.94
N PRO A 390 15.45 27.68 -7.76
CA PRO A 390 14.12 27.61 -7.17
C PRO A 390 13.58 29.02 -6.93
N SER A 391 12.25 29.15 -6.93
CA SER A 391 11.59 30.46 -6.89
C SER A 391 11.93 31.22 -5.60
N GLU A 392 12.69 32.32 -5.74
CA GLU A 392 13.05 33.20 -4.62
C GLU A 392 11.81 33.70 -3.87
N LYS A 393 10.72 34.00 -4.59
CA LYS A 393 9.45 34.45 -3.99
C LYS A 393 8.89 33.40 -3.03
N LEU A 394 8.92 32.12 -3.42
CA LEU A 394 8.38 31.02 -2.61
C LEU A 394 9.32 30.70 -1.44
N LEU A 395 10.63 30.75 -1.68
CA LEU A 395 11.63 30.61 -0.61
C LEU A 395 11.52 31.73 0.43
N LYS A 396 11.18 32.97 0.05
CA LYS A 396 10.96 34.07 1.01
C LYS A 396 9.82 33.78 1.99
N VAL A 397 8.73 33.17 1.50
CA VAL A 397 7.59 32.78 2.34
C VAL A 397 8.01 31.72 3.35
N ARG A 398 8.57 30.60 2.88
CA ARG A 398 9.08 29.52 3.74
C ARG A 398 10.16 29.99 4.70
N TRP A 399 11.04 30.90 4.28
CA TRP A 399 12.10 31.45 5.11
C TRP A 399 11.53 32.26 6.29
N SER A 400 10.46 33.01 6.04
CA SER A 400 9.78 33.78 7.09
C SER A 400 9.13 32.86 8.13
N GLU A 401 8.45 31.80 7.68
CA GLU A 401 7.89 30.76 8.56
C GLU A 401 8.96 30.07 9.40
N PHE A 402 10.06 29.66 8.76
CA PHE A 402 11.22 29.09 9.44
C PHE A 402 11.75 30.04 10.51
N LYS A 403 11.91 31.33 10.21
CA LYS A 403 12.42 32.33 11.16
C LYS A 403 11.50 32.52 12.37
N ILE A 404 10.18 32.49 12.18
CA ILE A 404 9.21 32.62 13.27
C ILE A 404 9.24 31.36 14.16
N LEU A 405 9.12 30.18 13.55
CA LEU A 405 8.96 28.91 14.27
C LEU A 405 10.26 28.40 14.90
N SER A 406 11.41 28.70 14.28
CA SER A 406 12.72 28.35 14.85
C SER A 406 13.15 29.28 16.00
N ASN A 407 12.59 30.50 16.08
CA ASN A 407 12.83 31.43 17.18
C ASN A 407 11.86 31.22 18.36
N ASN A 408 10.60 30.84 18.11
CA ASN A 408 9.61 30.57 19.17
C ASN A 408 9.86 29.28 19.97
N ALA A 409 10.87 28.48 19.58
CA ALA A 409 11.32 27.32 20.37
C ALA A 409 12.09 27.70 21.66
N PHE A 410 12.11 28.99 22.04
CA PHE A 410 12.76 29.51 23.25
C PHE A 410 11.80 30.10 24.30
N GLU A 411 10.49 30.16 24.04
CA GLU A 411 9.50 30.67 25.00
C GLU A 411 8.38 29.66 25.20
N THR A 412 8.68 28.55 25.87
CA THR A 412 7.75 27.94 26.84
C THR A 412 8.50 26.90 27.65
N ARG A 413 8.45 27.11 28.97
CA ARG A 413 9.00 26.30 30.08
C ARG A 413 10.47 26.56 30.42
N ASN A 414 10.67 27.69 31.11
CA ASN A 414 11.53 27.69 32.29
C ASN A 414 10.63 27.53 33.54
N PRO A 415 11.18 27.00 34.65
CA PRO A 415 10.62 25.89 35.44
C PRO A 415 9.35 26.18 36.24
#